data_AF-A0A9D4S2M7-F1
#
_entry.id   AF-A0A9D4S2M7-F1
#
_cell.length_a   1.000
_cell.length_b   1.000
_cell.length_c   1.000
_cell.angle_alpha   90.00
_cell.angle_beta   90.00
_cell.angle_gamma   90.00
#
_symmetry.space_group_name_H-M   'P 1'
#
loop_
_entity.id
_entity.type
_entity.pdbx_description
1 polymer ?
#
loop_
_entity_poly.entity_id
_entity_poly.type
_entity_poly.pdbx_seq_one_letter_code
_entity_poly.pdbx_strand_id
1 'polypeptide(L)'
;MYGAKYQWIIVGGYPQDWWMAEDAQFNLTCSAAQLNDSIQGYISTDVLPLSTSTRKTESGLVCTMQLCYTLIFANSLWTSHKSGNDT
;
A
#
# COMPACT_ATOMS: atom_id res chain seq x y z
N MET A 1 6.20 26.28 1.00
CA MET A 1 5.35 26.49 2.18
C MET A 1 5.43 25.23 3.04
N TYR A 2 6.31 25.20 4.04
CA TYR A 2 6.58 24.01 4.86
C TYR A 2 7.12 24.44 6.24
N GLY A 3 7.26 23.49 7.16
CA GLY A 3 7.72 23.74 8.53
C GLY A 3 6.57 23.91 9.54
N ALA A 4 6.91 24.23 10.79
CA ALA A 4 6.03 24.11 11.96
C ALA A 4 4.71 24.92 11.92
N LYS A 5 4.55 25.84 10.95
CA LYS A 5 3.33 26.65 10.78
C LYS A 5 2.36 26.06 9.75
N TYR A 6 2.71 24.97 9.08
CA TYR A 6 1.94 24.40 7.97
C TYR A 6 1.69 22.91 8.18
N GLN A 7 0.45 22.49 7.95
CA GLN A 7 0.07 21.08 7.95
C GLN A 7 -0.46 20.71 6.56
N TRP A 8 0.15 19.70 5.97
CA TRP A 8 -0.30 19.13 4.70
C TRP A 8 -1.13 17.88 4.94
N ILE A 9 -2.26 17.77 4.25
CA ILE A 9 -3.09 16.57 4.17
C ILE A 9 -3.11 16.14 2.71
N ILE A 10 -2.60 14.95 2.42
CA ILE A 10 -2.44 14.43 1.06
C ILE A 10 -3.15 13.07 0.97
N VAL A 11 -3.78 12.80 -0.17
CA VAL A 11 -4.37 11.48 -0.43
C VAL A 11 -3.26 10.42 -0.45
N GLY A 12 -3.52 9.29 0.22
CA GLY A 12 -2.65 8.12 0.23
C GLY A 12 -2.78 7.28 -1.04
N GLY A 13 -2.26 6.05 -1.00
CA GLY A 13 -2.24 5.14 -2.15
C GLY A 13 -1.11 5.39 -3.16
N TYR A 14 -0.27 6.41 -2.95
CA TYR A 14 0.95 6.56 -3.74
C TYR A 14 2.02 5.52 -3.34
N PRO A 15 2.89 5.11 -4.28
CA PRO A 15 4.05 4.30 -3.96
C PRO A 15 4.93 4.94 -2.90
N GLN A 16 5.72 4.12 -2.21
CA GLN A 16 6.72 4.61 -1.28
C GLN A 16 7.69 5.55 -2.02
N ASP A 17 8.04 6.67 -1.39
CA ASP A 17 9.00 7.66 -1.89
C ASP A 17 8.65 8.20 -3.29
N TRP A 18 7.35 8.28 -3.63
CA TRP A 18 6.88 8.75 -4.94
C TRP A 18 7.40 10.14 -5.33
N TRP A 19 7.69 11.00 -4.35
CA TRP A 19 8.25 12.35 -4.56
C TRP A 19 9.73 12.35 -4.95
N MET A 20 10.41 11.21 -4.85
CA MET A 20 11.80 11.01 -5.24
C MET A 20 11.94 10.52 -6.69
N ALA A 21 10.82 10.27 -7.39
CA ALA A 21 10.86 9.89 -8.79
C ALA A 21 11.37 11.08 -9.62
N GLU A 22 12.55 10.92 -10.24
CA GLU A 22 13.09 11.83 -11.24
C GLU A 22 12.32 11.66 -12.55
N ASP A 23 11.04 12.02 -12.55
CA ASP A 23 10.25 11.95 -13.77
C ASP A 23 10.59 13.16 -14.64
N ALA A 24 11.27 12.91 -15.76
CA ALA A 24 11.67 13.94 -16.72
C ALA A 24 10.48 14.71 -17.33
N GLN A 25 9.25 14.22 -17.12
CA GLN A 25 8.02 14.91 -17.51
C GLN A 25 7.64 16.07 -16.57
N PHE A 26 8.08 16.04 -15.31
CA PHE A 26 7.90 17.18 -14.42
C PHE A 26 9.16 18.05 -14.51
N ASN A 27 9.03 19.27 -15.04
CA ASN A 27 10.08 20.29 -15.02
C ASN A 27 10.29 20.79 -13.58
N LEU A 28 10.80 19.93 -12.71
CA LEU A 28 11.08 20.22 -11.31
C LEU A 28 12.37 21.03 -11.21
N THR A 29 12.27 22.20 -10.61
CA THR A 29 13.42 23.08 -10.33
C THR A 29 14.06 22.79 -8.97
N CYS A 30 13.45 21.91 -8.17
CA CYS A 30 13.90 21.51 -6.85
C CYS A 30 14.70 20.20 -6.90
N SER A 31 15.72 20.11 -6.04
CA SER A 31 16.46 18.86 -5.81
C SER A 31 15.65 17.88 -4.96
N ALA A 32 15.97 16.58 -5.06
CA ALA A 32 15.38 15.54 -4.21
C ALA A 32 15.51 15.84 -2.71
N ALA A 33 16.64 16.41 -2.27
CA ALA A 33 16.85 16.81 -0.88
C ALA A 33 15.88 17.91 -0.42
N GLN A 34 15.66 18.93 -1.25
CA GLN A 34 14.71 20.01 -0.95
C GLN A 34 13.27 19.50 -0.89
N LEU A 35 12.90 18.57 -1.78
CA LEU A 35 11.59 17.93 -1.75
C LEU A 35 11.41 17.11 -0.47
N ASN A 36 12.42 16.32 -0.11
CA ASN A 36 12.42 15.51 1.11
C ASN A 36 12.20 16.35 2.36
N ASP A 37 12.89 17.49 2.48
CA ASP A 37 12.74 18.39 3.62
C ASP A 37 11.36 19.06 3.64
N SER A 38 10.82 19.38 2.46
CA SER A 38 9.54 20.08 2.34
C SER A 38 8.32 19.21 2.69
N ILE A 39 8.40 17.90 2.47
CA ILE A 39 7.28 16.96 2.65
C ILE A 39 7.20 16.41 4.08
N GLN A 40 8.24 16.59 4.91
CA GLN A 40 8.25 16.06 6.27
C GLN A 40 7.05 16.55 7.10
N GLY A 41 6.41 15.62 7.81
CA GLY A 41 5.29 15.90 8.70
C GLY A 41 3.92 16.01 8.01
N TYR A 42 3.82 15.64 6.73
CA TYR A 42 2.51 15.51 6.08
C TYR A 42 1.68 14.37 6.69
N ILE A 43 0.35 14.53 6.66
CA ILE A 43 -0.61 13.48 7.00
C ILE A 43 -1.13 12.89 5.70
N SER A 44 -1.06 11.57 5.58
CA SER A 44 -1.64 10.83 4.45
C SER A 44 -2.94 10.14 4.85
N THR A 45 -3.95 10.18 3.99
CA THR A 45 -5.23 9.49 4.20
C THR A 45 -5.38 8.35 3.20
N ASP A 46 -5.42 7.11 3.69
CA ASP A 46 -5.59 5.92 2.85
C ASP A 46 -6.74 5.04 3.36
N VAL A 47 -7.27 4.20 2.47
CA VAL A 47 -8.25 3.17 2.82
C VAL A 47 -7.50 1.97 3.34
N LEU A 48 -7.88 1.49 4.52
CA LEU A 48 -7.35 0.24 5.05
C LEU A 48 -7.90 -0.94 4.21
N PRO A 49 -7.07 -1.68 3.46
CA PRO A 49 -7.57 -2.74 2.58
C PRO A 49 -8.07 -3.96 3.35
N LEU A 50 -7.64 -4.14 4.61
CA LEU A 50 -8.01 -5.28 5.44
C LEU A 50 -8.11 -4.88 6.90
N SER A 51 -9.17 -5.32 7.58
CA SER A 51 -9.35 -5.06 9.00
C SER A 51 -8.16 -5.58 9.82
N THR A 52 -7.69 -4.78 10.78
CA THR A 52 -6.67 -5.17 11.76
C THR A 52 -7.26 -5.94 12.96
N SER A 53 -8.58 -6.16 12.97
CA SER A 53 -9.26 -6.89 14.03
C SER A 53 -8.91 -8.38 14.02
N THR A 54 -8.64 -8.93 15.19
CA THR A 54 -8.44 -10.38 15.38
C THR A 54 -9.74 -11.15 15.59
N ARG A 55 -10.91 -10.47 15.46
CA ARG A 55 -12.21 -11.11 15.59
C ARG A 55 -12.48 -12.03 14.39
N LYS A 56 -13.09 -13.18 14.65
CA LYS A 56 -13.62 -14.06 13.60
C LYS A 56 -14.69 -13.31 12.80
N THR A 57 -14.57 -13.35 11.48
CA THR A 57 -15.57 -12.83 10.55
C THR A 57 -16.70 -13.84 10.40
N GLU A 58 -17.73 -13.50 9.61
CA GLU A 58 -18.86 -14.40 9.29
C GLU A 58 -18.41 -15.70 8.58
N SER A 59 -17.22 -15.73 7.98
CA SER A 59 -16.65 -16.97 7.43
C SER A 59 -15.97 -17.87 8.47
N GLY A 60 -15.95 -17.47 9.74
CA GLY A 60 -15.29 -18.19 10.83
C GLY A 60 -13.76 -18.02 10.87
N LEU A 61 -13.20 -17.26 9.93
CA LEU A 61 -11.76 -16.99 9.80
C LEU A 61 -11.40 -15.62 10.40
N VAL A 62 -10.12 -15.44 10.74
CA VAL A 62 -9.60 -14.14 11.18
C VAL A 62 -8.98 -13.42 10.00
N CYS A 63 -9.24 -12.11 9.91
CA CYS A 63 -8.69 -11.22 8.90
C CYS A 63 -7.20 -10.95 9.18
N THR A 64 -6.33 -11.94 8.98
CA THR A 64 -4.87 -11.75 9.10
C THR A 64 -4.22 -11.81 7.73
N MET A 65 -3.24 -10.93 7.49
CA MET A 65 -2.48 -10.93 6.23
C MET A 65 -1.83 -12.29 5.96
N GLN A 66 -1.35 -12.97 7.01
CA GLN A 66 -0.77 -14.31 6.90
C GLN A 66 -1.77 -15.35 6.34
N LEU A 67 -3.02 -15.32 6.81
CA LEU A 67 -4.05 -16.23 6.31
C LEU A 67 -4.41 -15.92 4.85
N CYS A 68 -4.42 -14.63 4.47
CA CYS A 68 -4.68 -14.22 3.10
C CYS A 68 -3.64 -14.83 2.13
N TYR A 69 -2.34 -14.75 2.47
CA TYR A 69 -1.30 -15.40 1.68
C TYR A 69 -1.51 -16.92 1.59
N THR A 70 -1.74 -17.60 2.71
CA THR A 70 -1.93 -19.07 2.68
C THR A 70 -3.15 -19.50 1.88
N LEU A 71 -4.26 -18.74 1.92
CA LEU A 71 -5.48 -19.06 1.17
C LEU A 71 -5.32 -18.75 -0.33
N ILE A 72 -4.62 -17.68 -0.70
CA ILE A 72 -4.29 -17.38 -2.09
C ILE A 72 -3.40 -18.50 -2.67
N PHE A 73 -2.33 -18.88 -1.97
CA PHE A 73 -1.44 -19.95 -2.40
C PHE A 73 -2.13 -21.33 -2.39
N ALA A 74 -2.99 -21.62 -1.41
CA ALA A 74 -3.76 -22.85 -1.39
C ALA A 74 -4.74 -22.93 -2.57
N ASN A 75 -5.44 -21.84 -2.90
CA ASN A 75 -6.31 -21.80 -4.08
C ASN A 75 -5.52 -21.92 -5.38
N SER A 76 -4.36 -21.29 -5.52
CA SER A 76 -3.53 -21.41 -6.73
C SER A 76 -2.96 -22.84 -6.90
N LEU A 77 -2.63 -23.52 -5.80
CA LEU A 77 -2.23 -24.93 -5.82
C LEU A 77 -3.41 -25.86 -6.14
N TRP A 78 -4.60 -25.55 -5.62
CA TRP A 78 -5.79 -26.36 -5.87
C TRP A 78 -6.31 -26.23 -7.31
N THR A 79 -6.24 -25.03 -7.90
CA THR A 79 -6.55 -24.82 -9.33
C THR A 79 -5.52 -25.49 -10.24
N SER A 80 -4.23 -25.48 -9.86
CA SER A 80 -3.18 -26.25 -10.54
C SER A 80 -3.43 -27.76 -10.49
N HIS A 81 -3.87 -28.29 -9.35
CA HIS A 81 -4.16 -29.73 -9.21
C HIS A 81 -5.39 -30.15 -10.03
N LYS A 82 -6.44 -29.33 -10.10
CA LYS A 82 -7.60 -29.61 -10.96
C LYS A 82 -7.27 -29.61 -12.45
N SER A 83 -6.40 -28.71 -12.90
CA SER A 83 -5.95 -28.65 -14.30
C SER A 83 -5.15 -29.88 -14.75
N GLY A 84 -4.62 -30.69 -13.83
CA GLY A 84 -3.80 -31.86 -14.13
C GLY A 84 -4.53 -33.20 -14.12
N ASN A 85 -5.85 -33.22 -13.84
CA ASN A 85 -6.62 -34.47 -13.64
C ASN A 85 -7.83 -34.61 -14.58
N ASP A 86 -7.91 -33.74 -15.60
CA ASP A 86 -8.95 -33.73 -16.66
C ASP A 86 -8.39 -34.20 -18.03
N THR A 87 -7.38 -35.09 -18.02
CA THR A 87 -6.94 -35.90 -19.19
C THR A 87 -6.90 -37.37 -18.82
#